data_AF-B6ART0-F1
#
_entry.id   AF-B6ART0-F1
#
_cell.length_a   1.000
_cell.length_b   1.000
_cell.length_c   1.000
_cell.angle_alpha   90.00
_cell.angle_beta   90.00
_cell.angle_gamma   90.00
#
_symmetry.space_group_name_H-M   'P 1'
#
loop_
_entity.id
_entity.type
_entity.pdbx_description
1 polymer ?
#
loop_
_entity_poly.entity_id
_entity_poly.type
_entity_poly.pdbx_seq_one_letter_code
_entity_poly.pdbx_strand_id
1 'polypeptide(L)'
;MALHKFDGSHIGRRIGSFFLILWLFSAGNSSAWARDQTSPTASPESASAPVGLPSSKGRTAQLEEIEKLIREKRFPEAYQLARKFRKEHPKDLNAIYLLAYIEKKVHFLRRGLLTVRKGLAIDPENVDLGILEAEILIRQGRLKKARTILEHFQQTHPNNPVIRKDLLKTYFPGGIDSNIPFMDQHLYALGQIQSPFRPDQFLVSTLPRWSLNVSALGINYSGGAAFVGDAQVESPMAYGARFIAGRTEYMGFVSGQGNGLNSWTYAGIDSRLGDHADIQVDAGDTSLERAGLYGHFFYNPGLLTIDVQGVDNMVWGDFGQAIQMDGMESGVTISSSLQLSSRLSMGLNYWYYDYSLNDGSLPYGNLHNSFGYFDYQLTSDPEFDIMAGYDDWTIMAASPATAALVPEIMRQQYVLVALNGMKQYDNGLVLSGQIGGYDDFYNHLASGEGSLGIRYPVTLHWSLYGNAIYFQESTLYSGPSEELMLGINFLF
;
A
#
# COMPACT_ATOMS: atom_id res chain seq x y z
N MET A 1 -8.95 50.27 19.97
CA MET A 1 -8.03 49.48 20.82
C MET A 1 -8.88 48.77 21.87
N ALA A 2 -9.48 47.64 21.51
CA ALA A 2 -10.33 46.85 22.39
C ALA A 2 -9.85 45.40 22.28
N LEU A 3 -9.23 44.90 23.35
CA LEU A 3 -8.79 43.52 23.48
C LEU A 3 -10.00 42.65 23.81
N HIS A 4 -10.46 41.86 22.83
CA HIS A 4 -11.38 40.76 23.09
C HIS A 4 -10.61 39.62 23.76
N LYS A 5 -11.03 39.26 24.97
CA LYS A 5 -10.59 38.05 25.67
C LYS A 5 -11.11 36.83 24.91
N PHE A 6 -10.21 36.00 24.40
CA PHE A 6 -10.50 34.64 23.97
C PHE A 6 -10.73 33.76 25.22
N ASP A 7 -11.89 33.11 25.29
CA ASP A 7 -12.23 32.16 26.34
C ASP A 7 -11.90 30.74 25.86
N GLY A 8 -10.83 30.15 26.40
CA GLY A 8 -10.27 28.86 25.98
C GLY A 8 -10.98 27.63 26.56
N SER A 9 -12.20 27.76 27.07
CA SER A 9 -12.87 26.70 27.83
C SER A 9 -13.54 25.60 27.00
N HIS A 10 -13.60 25.72 25.66
CA HIS A 10 -14.31 24.75 24.80
C HIS A 10 -13.43 23.70 24.11
N ILE A 11 -12.12 23.94 23.97
CA ILE A 11 -11.21 23.01 23.25
C ILE A 11 -10.77 21.84 24.15
N GLY A 12 -10.65 22.05 25.47
CA GLY A 12 -10.12 21.04 26.39
C GLY A 12 -11.03 19.83 26.68
N ARG A 13 -12.32 19.87 26.32
CA ARG A 13 -13.27 18.77 26.62
C ARG A 13 -13.47 17.77 25.48
N ARG A 14 -13.10 18.08 24.24
CA ARG A 14 -13.24 17.14 23.10
C ARG A 14 -11.99 16.28 22.86
N ILE A 15 -10.79 16.78 23.17
CA ILE A 15 -9.52 16.07 22.93
C ILE A 15 -9.20 15.04 24.03
N GLY A 16 -9.77 15.21 25.24
CA GLY A 16 -9.47 14.38 26.42
C GLY A 16 -9.92 12.91 26.35
N SER A 17 -10.78 12.54 25.39
CA SER A 17 -11.30 11.16 25.27
C SER A 17 -10.49 10.28 24.30
N PHE A 18 -9.61 10.87 23.48
CA PHE A 18 -8.87 10.14 22.44
C PHE A 18 -7.53 9.54 22.94
N PHE A 19 -6.91 10.14 23.96
CA PHE A 19 -5.56 9.75 24.42
C PHE A 19 -5.50 8.71 25.55
N LEU A 20 -6.63 8.31 26.15
CA LEU A 20 -6.61 7.39 27.31
C LEU A 20 -6.48 5.90 26.94
N ILE A 21 -6.59 5.53 25.65
CA ILE A 21 -6.54 4.12 25.20
C ILE A 21 -5.10 3.65 24.88
N LEU A 22 -4.17 4.57 24.59
CA LEU A 22 -2.79 4.20 24.17
C LEU A 22 -1.80 3.89 25.31
N TRP A 23 -2.16 4.09 26.58
CA TRP A 23 -1.19 3.99 27.69
C TRP A 23 -1.07 2.58 28.33
N LEU A 24 -1.74 1.55 27.80
CA LEU A 24 -1.79 0.21 28.42
C LEU A 24 -0.85 -0.86 27.82
N PHE A 25 -0.01 -0.56 26.82
CA PHE A 25 0.74 -1.60 26.08
C PHE A 25 2.27 -1.46 25.97
N SER A 26 2.98 -0.78 26.89
CA SER A 26 4.46 -0.79 26.87
C SER A 26 5.12 -1.18 28.20
N ALA A 27 5.20 -2.49 28.45
CA ALA A 27 6.17 -3.04 29.40
C ALA A 27 6.64 -4.43 28.92
N GLY A 28 7.86 -4.53 28.40
CA GLY A 28 8.44 -5.84 28.07
C GLY A 28 9.75 -5.84 27.29
N ASN A 29 10.86 -5.71 28.02
CA ASN A 29 12.19 -6.29 27.77
C ASN A 29 12.95 -6.05 26.44
N SER A 30 14.05 -5.30 26.54
CA SER A 30 15.21 -5.41 25.65
C SER A 30 16.47 -5.69 26.47
N SER A 31 17.08 -6.87 26.27
CA SER A 31 18.39 -7.22 26.81
C SER A 31 19.41 -7.31 25.68
N ALA A 32 20.43 -6.45 25.78
CA ALA A 32 21.54 -6.29 24.86
C ALA A 32 22.47 -7.52 24.83
N TRP A 33 23.00 -7.82 23.65
CA TRP A 33 24.20 -8.64 23.47
C TRP A 33 25.20 -7.86 22.61
N ALA A 34 26.38 -7.61 23.19
CA ALA A 34 27.56 -7.10 22.52
C ALA A 34 28.70 -8.10 22.75
N ARG A 35 29.42 -8.47 21.67
CA ARG A 35 30.83 -8.93 21.60
C ARG A 35 31.14 -9.25 20.13
N ASP A 36 32.00 -8.48 19.47
CA ASP A 36 33.47 -8.52 19.45
C ASP A 36 34.00 -9.40 18.29
N GLN A 37 34.50 -8.75 17.24
CA GLN A 37 35.08 -9.36 16.05
C GLN A 37 36.61 -9.24 16.14
N THR A 38 37.31 -10.38 16.11
CA THR A 38 38.75 -10.42 15.86
C THR A 38 39.02 -11.17 14.56
N SER A 39 39.60 -10.49 13.58
CA SER A 39 40.19 -11.07 12.38
C SER A 39 41.48 -11.85 12.71
N PRO A 40 41.89 -12.77 11.84
CA PRO A 40 43.29 -12.72 11.43
C PRO A 40 43.53 -12.94 9.92
N THR A 41 44.74 -12.52 9.57
CA THR A 41 45.42 -12.27 8.30
C THR A 41 45.85 -13.50 7.51
N ALA A 42 46.10 -13.27 6.21
CA ALA A 42 46.72 -14.13 5.18
C ALA A 42 48.18 -14.56 5.56
N SER A 43 48.85 -15.60 5.05
CA SER A 43 49.21 -16.11 3.68
C SER A 43 50.17 -17.34 3.89
N PRO A 44 50.87 -17.95 2.88
CA PRO A 44 50.52 -18.47 1.54
C PRO A 44 51.06 -19.92 1.26
N GLU A 45 50.88 -20.39 0.02
CA GLU A 45 51.66 -21.42 -0.74
C GLU A 45 51.66 -22.91 -0.33
N SER A 46 51.18 -23.79 -1.24
CA SER A 46 52.06 -24.73 -1.95
C SER A 46 51.33 -25.45 -3.10
N ALA A 47 52.06 -25.65 -4.19
CA ALA A 47 51.62 -26.29 -5.42
C ALA A 47 51.85 -27.81 -5.39
N SER A 48 50.94 -28.58 -6.00
CA SER A 48 51.24 -29.91 -6.51
C SER A 48 50.38 -30.25 -7.74
N ALA A 49 51.06 -30.75 -8.77
CA ALA A 49 50.64 -30.99 -10.15
C ALA A 49 49.60 -32.14 -10.34
N PRO A 50 49.06 -32.34 -11.56
CA PRO A 50 47.69 -32.81 -11.77
C PRO A 50 47.56 -34.34 -11.85
N VAL A 51 46.49 -34.84 -11.23
CA VAL A 51 45.93 -36.17 -11.48
C VAL A 51 45.03 -36.09 -12.71
N GLY A 52 45.24 -36.99 -13.68
CA GLY A 52 44.49 -37.03 -14.95
C GLY A 52 42.98 -37.08 -14.74
N LEU A 53 42.32 -35.96 -15.06
CA LEU A 53 40.87 -35.85 -15.05
C LEU A 53 40.27 -36.51 -16.31
N PRO A 54 39.16 -37.26 -16.18
CA PRO A 54 38.40 -37.73 -17.32
C PRO A 54 37.93 -36.55 -18.19
N SER A 55 37.87 -36.78 -19.49
CA SER A 55 37.71 -35.75 -20.53
C SER A 55 36.57 -34.76 -20.24
N SER A 56 36.88 -33.46 -20.29
CA SER A 56 35.95 -32.35 -20.08
C SER A 56 34.68 -32.40 -20.95
N LYS A 57 34.73 -33.10 -22.10
CA LYS A 57 33.59 -33.34 -22.98
C LYS A 57 32.46 -34.15 -22.32
N GLY A 58 32.79 -35.19 -21.54
CA GLY A 58 31.76 -36.04 -20.91
C GLY A 58 31.01 -35.31 -19.79
N ARG A 59 31.72 -34.49 -19.02
CA ARG A 59 31.16 -33.63 -17.96
C ARG A 59 30.13 -32.65 -18.52
N THR A 60 30.42 -32.07 -19.68
CA THR A 60 29.56 -31.07 -20.33
C THR A 60 28.24 -31.70 -20.82
N ALA A 61 28.31 -32.89 -21.46
CA ALA A 61 27.13 -33.58 -21.97
C ALA A 61 26.11 -33.98 -20.89
N GLN A 62 26.58 -34.39 -19.70
CA GLN A 62 25.68 -34.74 -18.59
C GLN A 62 24.96 -33.52 -18.00
N LEU A 63 25.64 -32.38 -17.88
CA LEU A 63 25.01 -31.12 -17.44
C LEU A 63 23.96 -30.64 -18.43
N GLU A 64 24.26 -30.68 -19.73
CA GLU A 64 23.32 -30.33 -20.81
C GLU A 64 22.05 -31.19 -20.76
N GLU A 65 22.18 -32.49 -20.49
CA GLU A 65 21.03 -33.39 -20.34
C GLU A 65 20.20 -33.06 -19.09
N ILE A 66 20.84 -32.75 -17.95
CA ILE A 66 20.13 -32.29 -16.74
C ILE A 66 19.33 -31.01 -17.04
N GLU A 67 19.95 -30.03 -17.70
CA GLU A 67 19.29 -28.79 -18.07
C GLU A 67 18.15 -29.00 -19.07
N LYS A 68 18.33 -29.90 -20.04
CA LYS A 68 17.27 -30.30 -20.96
C LYS A 68 16.07 -30.88 -20.21
N LEU A 69 16.30 -31.80 -19.28
CA LEU A 69 15.23 -32.36 -18.43
C LEU A 69 14.54 -31.29 -17.57
N ILE A 70 15.28 -30.29 -17.07
CA ILE A 70 14.71 -29.13 -16.38
C ILE A 70 13.82 -28.30 -17.32
N ARG A 71 14.27 -28.01 -18.56
CA ARG A 71 13.48 -27.28 -19.57
C ARG A 71 12.21 -28.05 -19.95
N GLU A 72 12.27 -29.37 -20.04
CA GLU A 72 11.14 -30.28 -20.27
C GLU A 72 10.23 -30.46 -19.03
N LYS A 73 10.55 -29.81 -17.90
CA LYS A 73 9.85 -29.94 -16.60
C LYS A 73 9.82 -31.37 -16.04
N ARG A 74 10.74 -32.24 -16.47
CA ARG A 74 10.90 -33.64 -16.01
C ARG A 74 11.73 -33.70 -14.73
N PHE A 75 11.27 -33.01 -13.69
CA PHE A 75 12.02 -32.83 -12.43
C PHE A 75 12.44 -34.13 -11.72
N PRO A 76 11.63 -35.22 -11.68
CA PRO A 76 12.06 -36.46 -11.04
C PRO A 76 13.30 -37.08 -11.69
N GLU A 77 13.37 -37.06 -13.02
CA GLU A 77 14.48 -37.61 -13.78
C GLU A 77 15.72 -36.71 -13.68
N ALA A 78 15.52 -35.39 -13.82
CA ALA A 78 16.56 -34.39 -13.62
C ALA A 78 17.19 -34.54 -12.22
N TYR A 79 16.38 -34.77 -11.18
CA TYR A 79 16.86 -34.96 -9.81
C TYR A 79 17.75 -36.20 -9.67
N GLN A 80 17.37 -37.34 -10.25
CA GLN A 80 18.19 -38.56 -10.19
C GLN A 80 19.53 -38.36 -10.90
N LEU A 81 19.49 -37.76 -12.09
CA LEU A 81 20.69 -37.50 -12.88
C LEU A 81 21.61 -36.48 -12.19
N ALA A 82 21.07 -35.36 -11.71
CA ALA A 82 21.83 -34.34 -10.98
C ALA A 82 22.42 -34.87 -9.67
N ARG A 83 21.69 -35.73 -8.94
CA ARG A 83 22.21 -36.35 -7.71
C ARG A 83 23.36 -37.30 -8.00
N LYS A 84 23.28 -38.10 -9.07
CA LYS A 84 24.38 -38.98 -9.51
C LYS A 84 25.59 -38.15 -9.93
N PHE A 85 25.37 -37.14 -10.77
CA PHE A 85 26.42 -36.24 -11.25
C PHE A 85 27.16 -35.53 -10.12
N ARG A 86 26.43 -34.96 -9.14
CA ARG A 86 27.06 -34.34 -7.95
C ARG A 86 27.85 -35.35 -7.11
N LYS A 87 27.45 -36.63 -7.05
CA LYS A 87 28.22 -37.66 -6.32
C LYS A 87 29.57 -37.90 -6.98
N GLU A 88 29.62 -37.88 -8.31
CA GLU A 88 30.83 -38.03 -9.12
C GLU A 88 31.68 -36.74 -9.12
N HIS A 89 31.03 -35.58 -8.98
CA HIS A 89 31.66 -34.25 -8.99
C HIS A 89 31.26 -33.40 -7.77
N PRO A 90 31.72 -33.74 -6.55
CA PRO A 90 31.21 -33.15 -5.31
C PRO A 90 31.57 -31.67 -5.10
N LYS A 91 32.56 -31.13 -5.84
CA LYS A 91 32.99 -29.72 -5.76
C LYS A 91 32.56 -28.90 -6.97
N ASP A 92 31.77 -29.47 -7.89
CA ASP A 92 31.29 -28.77 -9.07
C ASP A 92 30.12 -27.85 -8.70
N LEU A 93 30.34 -26.53 -8.75
CA LEU A 93 29.35 -25.53 -8.40
C LEU A 93 28.10 -25.60 -9.30
N ASN A 94 28.26 -25.93 -10.59
CA ASN A 94 27.12 -26.09 -11.51
C ASN A 94 26.26 -27.29 -11.11
N ALA A 95 26.89 -28.41 -10.73
CA ALA A 95 26.19 -29.59 -10.23
C ALA A 95 25.39 -29.28 -8.96
N ILE A 96 26.00 -28.52 -8.05
CA ILE A 96 25.37 -28.11 -6.78
C ILE A 96 24.19 -27.17 -7.06
N TYR A 97 24.38 -26.16 -7.92
CA TYR A 97 23.34 -25.22 -8.31
C TYR A 97 22.13 -25.92 -8.94
N LEU A 98 22.36 -26.76 -9.96
CA LEU A 98 21.28 -27.48 -10.65
C LEU A 98 20.51 -28.39 -9.69
N LEU A 99 21.21 -29.12 -8.80
CA LEU A 99 20.54 -29.97 -7.82
C LEU A 99 19.68 -29.15 -6.84
N ALA A 100 20.22 -28.07 -6.28
CA ALA A 100 19.48 -27.19 -5.39
C ALA A 100 18.27 -26.54 -6.09
N TYR A 101 18.43 -26.15 -7.36
CA TYR A 101 17.35 -25.59 -8.17
C TYR A 101 16.22 -26.60 -8.38
N ILE A 102 16.56 -27.86 -8.70
CA ILE A 102 15.57 -28.93 -8.82
C ILE A 102 14.88 -29.17 -7.46
N GLU A 103 15.64 -29.23 -6.36
CA GLU A 103 15.10 -29.37 -5.00
C GLU A 103 14.13 -28.24 -4.63
N LYS A 104 14.41 -26.99 -5.05
CA LYS A 104 13.48 -25.85 -4.93
C LYS A 104 12.20 -26.08 -5.72
N LYS A 105 12.31 -26.55 -6.97
CA LYS A 105 11.16 -26.77 -7.87
C LYS A 105 10.24 -27.90 -7.40
N VAL A 106 10.79 -28.95 -6.78
CA VAL A 106 9.99 -30.05 -6.20
C VAL A 106 9.61 -29.84 -4.74
N HIS A 107 9.67 -28.59 -4.25
CA HIS A 107 9.30 -28.21 -2.87
C HIS A 107 10.11 -28.90 -1.75
N PHE A 108 11.30 -29.43 -2.05
CA PHE A 108 12.24 -29.95 -1.04
C PHE A 108 13.11 -28.82 -0.47
N LEU A 109 12.49 -27.74 0.00
CA LEU A 109 13.16 -26.48 0.37
C LEU A 109 14.28 -26.66 1.39
N ARG A 110 14.09 -27.53 2.40
CA ARG A 110 15.12 -27.78 3.43
C ARG A 110 16.35 -28.48 2.84
N ARG A 111 16.18 -29.39 1.87
CA ARG A 111 17.29 -30.06 1.18
C ARG A 111 17.98 -29.10 0.24
N GLY A 112 17.21 -28.34 -0.55
CA GLY A 112 17.72 -27.28 -1.42
C GLY A 112 18.64 -26.33 -0.67
N LEU A 113 18.20 -25.83 0.49
CA LEU A 113 18.99 -24.93 1.32
C LEU A 113 20.31 -25.56 1.80
N LEU A 114 20.29 -26.83 2.20
CA LEU A 114 21.51 -27.57 2.60
C LEU A 114 22.45 -27.79 1.40
N THR A 115 21.90 -28.03 0.22
CA THR A 115 22.67 -28.21 -1.02
C THR A 115 23.35 -26.90 -1.41
N VAL A 116 22.63 -25.77 -1.43
CA VAL A 116 23.20 -24.44 -1.73
C VAL A 116 24.33 -24.09 -0.77
N ARG A 117 24.13 -24.29 0.53
CA ARG A 117 25.15 -23.99 1.56
C ARG A 117 26.44 -24.79 1.40
N LYS A 118 26.37 -26.00 0.84
CA LYS A 118 27.58 -26.77 0.49
C LYS A 118 28.35 -26.13 -0.66
N GLY A 119 27.64 -25.53 -1.61
CA GLY A 119 28.25 -24.76 -2.70
C GLY A 119 28.88 -23.47 -2.19
N LEU A 120 28.16 -22.71 -1.35
CA LEU A 120 28.68 -21.48 -0.74
C LEU A 120 29.85 -21.72 0.23
N ALA A 121 29.97 -22.93 0.80
CA ALA A 121 31.17 -23.31 1.55
C ALA A 121 32.42 -23.52 0.67
N ILE A 122 32.24 -23.76 -0.63
CA ILE A 122 33.32 -23.87 -1.62
C ILE A 122 33.64 -22.47 -2.19
N ASP A 123 32.61 -21.71 -2.53
CA ASP A 123 32.71 -20.36 -3.09
C ASP A 123 31.67 -19.43 -2.43
N PRO A 124 32.05 -18.71 -1.35
CA PRO A 124 31.13 -17.85 -0.60
C PRO A 124 30.57 -16.66 -1.39
N GLU A 125 31.28 -16.19 -2.42
CA GLU A 125 30.89 -15.04 -3.24
C GLU A 125 30.20 -15.47 -4.55
N ASN A 126 29.78 -16.73 -4.65
CA ASN A 126 29.04 -17.22 -5.80
C ASN A 126 27.63 -16.63 -5.87
N VAL A 127 27.45 -15.66 -6.78
CA VAL A 127 26.20 -14.89 -6.93
C VAL A 127 24.99 -15.78 -7.21
N ASP A 128 25.11 -16.74 -8.12
CA ASP A 128 23.99 -17.61 -8.52
C ASP A 128 23.50 -18.48 -7.36
N LEU A 129 24.43 -19.05 -6.58
CA LEU A 129 24.10 -19.79 -5.37
C LEU A 129 23.52 -18.89 -4.27
N GLY A 130 24.05 -17.67 -4.11
CA GLY A 130 23.51 -16.68 -3.17
C GLY A 130 22.06 -16.29 -3.48
N ILE A 131 21.77 -15.99 -4.75
CA ILE A 131 20.40 -15.74 -5.24
C ILE A 131 19.51 -16.95 -4.95
N LEU A 132 19.97 -18.16 -5.29
CA LEU A 132 19.20 -19.38 -5.07
C LEU A 132 18.94 -19.67 -3.57
N GLU A 133 19.89 -19.36 -2.68
CA GLU A 133 19.65 -19.41 -1.22
C GLU A 133 18.53 -18.44 -0.83
N ALA A 134 18.59 -17.20 -1.31
CA ALA A 134 17.58 -16.19 -1.01
C ALA A 134 16.19 -16.60 -1.53
N GLU A 135 16.08 -17.11 -2.76
CA GLU A 135 14.81 -17.61 -3.33
C GLU A 135 14.21 -18.76 -2.49
N ILE A 136 15.04 -19.69 -2.01
CA ILE A 136 14.60 -20.78 -1.15
C ILE A 136 14.15 -20.24 0.22
N LEU A 137 14.86 -19.27 0.78
CA LEU A 137 14.49 -18.61 2.04
C LEU A 137 13.18 -17.83 1.91
N ILE A 138 12.94 -17.14 0.78
CA ILE A 138 11.67 -16.48 0.47
C ILE A 138 10.53 -17.50 0.51
N ARG A 139 10.67 -18.64 -0.19
CA ARG A 139 9.67 -19.73 -0.17
C ARG A 139 9.46 -20.37 1.20
N GLN A 140 10.44 -20.24 2.12
CA GLN A 140 10.32 -20.70 3.51
C GLN A 140 9.72 -19.63 4.45
N GLY A 141 9.36 -18.45 3.95
CA GLY A 141 8.91 -17.31 4.77
C GLY A 141 10.04 -16.64 5.56
N ARG A 142 11.31 -16.94 5.27
CA ARG A 142 12.49 -16.42 6.00
C ARG A 142 13.00 -15.14 5.37
N LEU A 143 12.12 -14.15 5.22
CA LEU A 143 12.32 -12.94 4.41
C LEU A 143 13.53 -12.11 4.86
N LYS A 144 13.69 -11.88 6.18
CA LYS A 144 14.81 -11.11 6.73
C LYS A 144 16.18 -11.67 6.32
N LYS A 145 16.33 -13.00 6.32
CA LYS A 145 17.58 -13.66 5.92
C LYS A 145 17.81 -13.58 4.42
N ALA A 146 16.77 -13.77 3.63
CA ALA A 146 16.84 -13.62 2.17
C ALA A 146 17.26 -12.20 1.79
N ARG A 147 16.69 -11.19 2.46
CA ARG A 147 16.99 -9.78 2.25
C ARG A 147 18.47 -9.47 2.48
N THR A 148 19.01 -9.88 3.62
CA THR A 148 20.44 -9.68 3.94
C THR A 148 21.36 -10.28 2.89
N ILE A 149 21.04 -11.47 2.36
CA ILE A 149 21.84 -12.11 1.30
C ILE A 149 21.76 -11.31 0.00
N LEU A 150 20.56 -10.90 -0.41
CA LEU A 150 20.35 -10.14 -1.64
C LEU A 150 20.96 -8.74 -1.57
N GLU A 151 20.92 -8.07 -0.41
CA GLU A 151 21.58 -6.77 -0.18
C GLU A 151 23.10 -6.87 -0.32
N HIS A 152 23.71 -7.94 0.19
CA HIS A 152 25.15 -8.21 -0.01
C HIS A 152 25.50 -8.29 -1.50
N PHE A 153 24.78 -9.12 -2.27
CA PHE A 153 25.06 -9.27 -3.69
C PHE A 153 24.64 -8.05 -4.54
N GLN A 154 23.67 -7.25 -4.10
CA GLN A 154 23.28 -6.00 -4.77
C GLN A 154 24.42 -4.97 -4.76
N GLN A 155 25.27 -4.96 -3.72
CA GLN A 155 26.43 -4.04 -3.64
C GLN A 155 27.46 -4.33 -4.74
N THR A 156 27.70 -5.60 -5.03
CA THR A 156 28.68 -6.04 -6.03
C THR A 156 28.08 -6.18 -7.44
N HIS A 157 26.77 -6.40 -7.55
CA HIS A 157 26.07 -6.61 -8.80
C HIS A 157 24.82 -5.71 -8.93
N PRO A 158 24.99 -4.36 -8.90
CA PRO A 158 23.87 -3.42 -8.80
C PRO A 158 22.86 -3.50 -9.95
N ASN A 159 23.29 -3.98 -11.12
CA ASN A 159 22.47 -4.08 -12.33
C ASN A 159 21.88 -5.47 -12.56
N ASN A 160 22.00 -6.42 -11.62
CA ASN A 160 21.44 -7.76 -11.79
C ASN A 160 19.90 -7.73 -11.60
N PRO A 161 19.11 -8.01 -12.66
CA PRO A 161 17.65 -7.89 -12.58
C PRO A 161 17.02 -8.95 -11.66
N VAL A 162 17.68 -10.09 -11.45
CA VAL A 162 17.18 -11.16 -10.57
C VAL A 162 17.30 -10.77 -9.11
N ILE A 163 18.46 -10.25 -8.70
CA ILE A 163 18.68 -9.74 -7.33
C ILE A 163 17.63 -8.69 -7.02
N ARG A 164 17.46 -7.73 -7.92
CA ARG A 164 16.48 -6.66 -7.80
C ARG A 164 15.05 -7.19 -7.65
N LYS A 165 14.64 -8.13 -8.51
CA LYS A 165 13.32 -8.75 -8.47
C LYS A 165 13.08 -9.51 -7.16
N ASP A 166 14.04 -10.32 -6.72
CA ASP A 166 13.89 -11.12 -5.51
C ASP A 166 13.99 -10.27 -4.25
N LEU A 167 14.78 -9.19 -4.27
CA LEU A 167 14.88 -8.24 -3.17
C LEU A 167 13.51 -7.58 -2.94
N LEU A 168 12.82 -7.16 -4.00
CA LEU A 168 11.44 -6.68 -3.92
C LEU A 168 10.50 -7.71 -3.26
N LYS A 169 10.59 -9.00 -3.61
CA LYS A 169 9.80 -10.05 -2.94
C LYS A 169 10.11 -10.20 -1.45
N THR A 170 11.32 -9.85 -0.98
CA THR A 170 11.63 -9.87 0.45
C THR A 170 11.04 -8.70 1.22
N TYR A 171 10.80 -7.58 0.55
CA TYR A 171 10.07 -6.45 1.11
C TYR A 171 8.56 -6.70 1.04
N PHE A 172 8.11 -7.41 -0.01
CA PHE A 172 6.70 -7.59 -0.33
C PHE A 172 6.36 -9.07 -0.64
N PRO A 173 6.22 -9.92 0.40
CA PRO A 173 6.16 -11.38 0.25
C PRO A 173 4.90 -11.93 -0.42
N GLY A 174 3.76 -11.24 -0.34
CA GLY A 174 2.56 -11.59 -1.12
C GLY A 174 2.46 -10.79 -2.42
N GLY A 175 3.59 -10.30 -2.94
CA GLY A 175 3.60 -9.25 -3.95
C GLY A 175 3.62 -7.88 -3.30
N ILE A 176 3.85 -6.87 -4.11
CA ILE A 176 3.78 -5.44 -3.75
C ILE A 176 2.47 -5.14 -2.97
N ASP A 177 1.41 -5.93 -3.16
CA ASP A 177 0.09 -5.77 -2.54
C ASP A 177 -0.18 -6.49 -1.20
N SER A 178 0.72 -7.27 -0.60
CA SER A 178 0.28 -8.18 0.48
C SER A 178 -0.24 -7.52 1.77
N ASN A 179 0.06 -6.23 1.96
CA ASN A 179 -0.43 -5.38 3.05
C ASN A 179 -1.01 -4.07 2.52
N ILE A 180 -1.26 -3.99 1.22
CA ILE A 180 -2.09 -2.94 0.67
C ILE A 180 -3.50 -3.34 1.12
N PRO A 181 -4.17 -2.64 2.06
CA PRO A 181 -5.62 -2.74 2.08
C PRO A 181 -6.01 -2.53 0.62
N PHE A 182 -6.80 -3.47 0.07
CA PHE A 182 -7.19 -3.51 -1.34
C PHE A 182 -7.30 -2.09 -1.93
N MET A 183 -7.16 -1.95 -3.25
CA MET A 183 -7.70 -0.81 -4.00
C MET A 183 -9.24 -0.72 -3.87
N ASP A 184 -9.76 -0.83 -2.65
CA ASP A 184 -11.10 -0.69 -2.10
C ASP A 184 -11.20 0.67 -1.37
N GLN A 185 -10.31 1.61 -1.69
CA GLN A 185 -10.53 3.03 -1.37
C GLN A 185 -11.62 3.66 -2.27
N HIS A 186 -12.21 2.87 -3.17
CA HIS A 186 -13.52 3.17 -3.78
C HIS A 186 -14.60 2.28 -3.23
N LEU A 187 -14.59 2.07 -1.92
CA LEU A 187 -15.74 1.43 -1.36
C LEU A 187 -17.00 2.24 -1.59
N TYR A 188 -17.00 3.59 -1.67
CA TYR A 188 -17.92 4.33 -2.55
C TYR A 188 -17.39 5.73 -2.89
N ALA A 189 -17.60 6.19 -4.11
CA ALA A 189 -17.47 7.60 -4.50
C ALA A 189 -18.63 8.45 -3.92
N LEU A 190 -18.92 8.30 -2.62
CA LEU A 190 -19.86 9.15 -1.89
C LEU A 190 -19.19 10.48 -1.50
N GLY A 191 -18.51 11.13 -2.44
CA GLY A 191 -18.17 12.54 -2.30
C GLY A 191 -17.16 12.92 -1.22
N GLN A 192 -16.18 12.07 -0.89
CA GLN A 192 -15.01 12.54 -0.12
C GLN A 192 -13.68 12.28 -0.83
N ILE A 193 -12.90 13.35 -1.01
CA ILE A 193 -11.46 13.29 -1.17
C ILE A 193 -10.91 12.88 0.19
N GLN A 194 -10.71 11.57 0.36
CA GLN A 194 -9.76 11.09 1.35
C GLN A 194 -8.45 11.90 1.20
N SER A 195 -7.73 12.09 2.30
CA SER A 195 -6.37 12.65 2.26
C SER A 195 -5.66 12.14 1.00
N PRO A 196 -5.12 13.06 0.17
CA PRO A 196 -4.72 12.80 -1.21
C PRO A 196 -4.12 11.42 -1.34
N PHE A 197 -4.72 10.58 -2.19
CA PHE A 197 -4.39 9.18 -2.37
C PHE A 197 -2.90 8.93 -2.12
N ARG A 198 -2.62 8.23 -1.02
CA ARG A 198 -1.27 7.87 -0.63
C ARG A 198 -1.00 6.50 -1.25
N PRO A 199 -0.29 6.42 -2.39
CA PRO A 199 0.10 5.12 -2.94
C PRO A 199 0.77 4.35 -1.84
N ASP A 200 0.29 3.14 -1.54
CA ASP A 200 0.47 2.50 -0.25
C ASP A 200 1.77 2.87 0.43
N GLN A 201 1.61 3.66 1.50
CA GLN A 201 2.70 4.01 2.38
C GLN A 201 3.46 2.74 2.78
N PHE A 202 2.83 1.57 2.87
CA PHE A 202 3.50 0.30 3.15
C PHE A 202 4.65 -0.05 2.18
N LEU A 203 4.53 0.28 0.89
CA LEU A 203 5.52 -0.03 -0.13
C LEU A 203 6.74 0.88 -0.09
N VAL A 204 6.51 2.16 0.14
CA VAL A 204 7.57 3.17 0.15
C VAL A 204 8.20 3.26 1.55
N SER A 205 7.42 3.07 2.62
CA SER A 205 7.83 3.18 4.04
C SER A 205 8.85 2.14 4.50
N THR A 206 9.03 1.02 3.77
CA THR A 206 10.04 0.01 4.14
C THR A 206 11.40 0.26 3.49
N LEU A 207 11.49 1.19 2.54
CA LEU A 207 12.74 1.49 1.88
C LEU A 207 13.58 2.44 2.76
N PRO A 208 14.89 2.21 2.91
CA PRO A 208 15.78 3.07 3.69
C PRO A 208 16.13 4.35 2.92
N ARG A 209 15.13 5.00 2.33
CA ARG A 209 15.28 6.09 1.36
C ARG A 209 14.25 7.17 1.60
N TRP A 210 14.56 8.36 1.11
CA TRP A 210 13.59 9.44 1.09
C TRP A 210 12.62 9.22 -0.07
N SER A 211 11.39 9.68 0.11
CA SER A 211 10.37 9.68 -0.93
C SER A 211 9.84 11.10 -1.16
N LEU A 212 9.51 11.39 -2.42
CA LEU A 212 8.67 12.51 -2.82
C LEU A 212 7.47 11.93 -3.55
N ASN A 213 6.28 12.10 -2.96
CA ASN A 213 5.02 11.82 -3.61
C ASN A 213 4.47 13.13 -4.18
N VAL A 214 4.02 13.08 -5.43
CA VAL A 214 3.21 14.14 -6.03
C VAL A 214 1.96 13.50 -6.60
N SER A 215 0.80 13.94 -6.13
CA SER A 215 -0.49 13.42 -6.57
C SER A 215 -1.45 14.55 -6.91
N ALA A 216 -2.40 14.27 -7.78
CA ALA A 216 -3.49 15.15 -8.12
C ALA A 216 -4.78 14.34 -8.30
N LEU A 217 -5.87 14.85 -7.75
CA LEU A 217 -7.22 14.35 -7.90
C LEU A 217 -8.07 15.47 -8.49
N GLY A 218 -8.86 15.15 -9.50
CA GLY A 218 -9.87 16.03 -10.07
C GLY A 218 -11.23 15.36 -10.04
N ILE A 219 -12.23 16.05 -9.51
CA ILE A 219 -13.63 15.64 -9.49
C ILE A 219 -14.39 16.62 -10.37
N ASN A 220 -15.13 16.13 -11.35
CA ASN A 220 -16.03 16.93 -12.20
C ASN A 220 -17.46 16.45 -11.98
N TYR A 221 -18.41 17.38 -11.85
CA TYR A 221 -19.82 17.06 -11.65
C TYR A 221 -20.72 18.16 -12.22
N SER A 222 -22.05 17.95 -12.23
CA SER A 222 -22.96 18.99 -12.69
C SER A 222 -22.93 20.19 -11.75
N GLY A 223 -22.40 21.31 -12.24
CA GLY A 223 -22.34 22.56 -11.49
C GLY A 223 -20.93 22.97 -11.04
N GLY A 224 -19.93 22.10 -11.17
CA GLY A 224 -18.57 22.47 -10.80
C GLY A 224 -17.52 21.38 -10.97
N ALA A 225 -16.34 21.67 -10.44
CA ALA A 225 -15.24 20.74 -10.31
C ALA A 225 -14.42 21.07 -9.06
N ALA A 226 -13.77 20.07 -8.49
CA ALA A 226 -12.77 20.21 -7.44
C ALA A 226 -11.46 19.58 -7.90
N PHE A 227 -10.34 20.23 -7.60
CA PHE A 227 -9.02 19.68 -7.87
C PHE A 227 -8.17 19.77 -6.60
N VAL A 228 -7.55 18.66 -6.22
CA VAL A 228 -6.67 18.58 -5.07
C VAL A 228 -5.32 18.06 -5.51
N GLY A 229 -4.28 18.87 -5.32
CA GLY A 229 -2.90 18.49 -5.59
C GLY A 229 -2.13 18.35 -4.29
N ASP A 230 -1.34 17.30 -4.13
CA ASP A 230 -0.50 17.10 -2.96
C ASP A 230 0.95 16.85 -3.35
N ALA A 231 1.86 17.48 -2.60
CA ALA A 231 3.27 17.20 -2.67
C ALA A 231 3.79 16.90 -1.26
N GLN A 232 4.30 15.69 -1.08
CA GLN A 232 4.71 15.17 0.22
C GLN A 232 6.12 14.59 0.15
N VAL A 233 6.95 14.91 1.14
CA VAL A 233 8.26 14.31 1.36
C VAL A 233 8.22 13.47 2.63
N GLU A 234 8.73 12.24 2.55
CA GLU A 234 8.86 11.35 3.70
C GLU A 234 10.33 10.96 3.92
N SER A 235 10.74 10.89 5.18
CA SER A 235 12.05 10.36 5.55
C SER A 235 12.10 8.83 5.47
N PRO A 236 13.29 8.22 5.40
CA PRO A 236 13.45 6.81 5.70
C PRO A 236 12.87 6.45 7.07
N MET A 237 12.37 5.22 7.21
CA MET A 237 11.98 4.68 8.51
C MET A 237 13.22 4.48 9.40
N ALA A 238 13.25 5.17 10.54
CA ALA A 238 14.30 5.07 11.55
C ALA A 238 13.68 4.72 12.91
N TYR A 239 14.13 3.61 13.51
CA TYR A 239 13.61 3.13 14.80
C TYR A 239 12.09 2.89 14.82
N GLY A 240 11.50 2.57 13.67
CA GLY A 240 10.05 2.34 13.54
C GLY A 240 9.23 3.62 13.38
N ALA A 241 9.86 4.78 13.20
CA ALA A 241 9.16 6.03 12.87
C ALA A 241 9.78 6.73 11.65
N ARG A 242 9.00 7.57 10.98
CA ARG A 242 9.44 8.45 9.90
C ARG A 242 8.75 9.81 9.99
N PHE A 243 9.44 10.83 9.49
CA PHE A 243 8.92 12.18 9.39
C PHE A 243 8.28 12.39 8.04
N ILE A 244 7.17 13.13 8.05
CA ILE A 244 6.41 13.49 6.86
C ILE A 244 6.27 15.01 6.86
N ALA A 245 6.42 15.64 5.70
CA ALA A 245 6.09 17.03 5.50
C ALA A 245 5.54 17.22 4.09
N GLY A 246 4.51 18.04 3.94
CA GLY A 246 3.87 18.21 2.65
C GLY A 246 3.01 19.45 2.56
N ARG A 247 2.41 19.60 1.39
CA ARG A 247 1.47 20.66 1.09
C ARG A 247 0.41 20.15 0.14
N THR A 248 -0.84 20.33 0.54
CA THR A 248 -2.03 20.07 -0.27
C THR A 248 -2.62 21.40 -0.75
N GLU A 249 -2.94 21.48 -2.02
CA GLU A 249 -3.59 22.62 -2.68
C GLU A 249 -4.98 22.17 -3.17
N TYR A 250 -6.00 22.97 -2.86
CA TYR A 250 -7.38 22.74 -3.20
C TYR A 250 -7.85 23.85 -4.15
N MET A 251 -8.43 23.47 -5.28
CA MET A 251 -8.95 24.39 -6.28
C MET A 251 -10.38 24.02 -6.62
N GLY A 252 -11.31 24.92 -6.29
CA GLY A 252 -12.73 24.76 -6.60
C GLY A 252 -13.12 25.57 -7.82
N PHE A 253 -13.91 24.99 -8.71
CA PHE A 253 -14.49 25.67 -9.87
C PHE A 253 -16.01 25.52 -9.81
N VAL A 254 -16.73 26.63 -9.80
CA VAL A 254 -18.19 26.63 -9.70
C VAL A 254 -18.78 27.34 -10.90
N SER A 255 -19.65 26.62 -11.63
CA SER A 255 -20.26 27.11 -12.85
C SER A 255 -21.06 28.39 -12.57
N GLY A 256 -20.65 29.49 -13.20
CA GLY A 256 -21.28 30.80 -13.04
C GLY A 256 -20.97 31.54 -11.73
N GLN A 257 -20.20 30.98 -10.80
CA GLN A 257 -19.86 31.62 -9.52
C GLN A 257 -18.36 31.92 -9.35
N GLY A 258 -17.48 31.33 -10.17
CA GLY A 258 -16.04 31.59 -10.14
C GLY A 258 -15.24 30.42 -9.59
N ASN A 259 -14.10 30.72 -8.95
CA ASN A 259 -13.19 29.72 -8.42
C ASN A 259 -12.76 30.04 -6.98
N GLY A 260 -12.43 28.99 -6.22
CA GLY A 260 -11.88 29.04 -4.87
C GLY A 260 -10.50 28.40 -4.80
N LEU A 261 -9.67 28.85 -3.86
CA LEU A 261 -8.34 28.28 -3.60
C LEU A 261 -8.15 28.14 -2.10
N ASN A 262 -7.76 26.95 -1.65
CA ASN A 262 -7.38 26.67 -0.28
C ASN A 262 -6.14 25.79 -0.23
N SER A 263 -5.45 25.74 0.90
CA SER A 263 -4.23 24.95 1.05
C SER A 263 -4.04 24.44 2.48
N TRP A 264 -3.32 23.33 2.62
CA TRP A 264 -2.89 22.80 3.91
C TRP A 264 -1.40 22.47 3.85
N THR A 265 -0.59 23.16 4.64
CA THR A 265 0.84 22.87 4.76
C THR A 265 1.09 22.16 6.09
N TYR A 266 1.59 20.93 6.03
CA TYR A 266 1.61 20.03 7.17
C TYR A 266 2.96 19.37 7.40
N ALA A 267 3.16 18.94 8.64
CA ALA A 267 4.23 18.04 9.03
C ALA A 267 3.71 17.04 10.06
N GLY A 268 4.30 15.86 10.08
CA GLY A 268 3.82 14.77 10.91
C GLY A 268 4.83 13.67 11.12
N ILE A 269 4.37 12.65 11.83
CA ILE A 269 5.11 11.43 12.11
C ILE A 269 4.20 10.26 11.77
N ASP A 270 4.77 9.28 11.09
CA ASP A 270 4.21 7.95 10.89
C ASP A 270 5.10 6.93 11.59
N SER A 271 4.50 6.03 12.36
CA SER A 271 5.21 5.07 13.20
C SER A 271 4.56 3.70 13.17
N ARG A 272 5.39 2.66 13.05
CA ARG A 272 5.00 1.27 13.22
C ARG A 272 5.02 0.87 14.68
N LEU A 273 3.91 0.35 15.17
CA LEU A 273 3.74 -0.19 16.52
C LEU A 273 3.76 -1.72 16.46
N GLY A 274 4.97 -2.28 16.37
CA GLY A 274 5.17 -3.73 16.22
C GLY A 274 4.95 -4.19 14.77
N ASP A 275 4.46 -5.42 14.60
CA ASP A 275 4.29 -6.05 13.29
C ASP A 275 2.89 -5.87 12.69
N HIS A 276 1.97 -5.27 13.46
CA HIS A 276 0.53 -5.30 13.16
C HIS A 276 -0.17 -3.95 13.24
N ALA A 277 0.48 -2.90 13.75
CA ALA A 277 -0.16 -1.61 13.89
C ALA A 277 0.72 -0.50 13.33
N ASP A 278 0.07 0.51 12.77
CA ASP A 278 0.70 1.74 12.30
C ASP A 278 -0.11 2.93 12.85
N ILE A 279 0.59 4.02 13.16
CA ILE A 279 -0.03 5.27 13.61
C ILE A 279 0.61 6.44 12.88
N GLN A 280 -0.23 7.34 12.37
CA GLN A 280 0.21 8.60 11.80
C GLN A 280 -0.52 9.77 12.45
N VAL A 281 0.22 10.85 12.67
CA VAL A 281 -0.33 12.13 13.12
C VAL A 281 0.35 13.24 12.34
N ASP A 282 -0.46 14.05 11.67
CA ASP A 282 -0.03 15.25 10.96
C ASP A 282 -0.72 16.48 11.56
N ALA A 283 -0.01 17.60 11.59
CA ALA A 283 -0.55 18.90 11.96
C ALA A 283 -0.01 19.96 11.01
N GLY A 284 -0.84 20.95 10.70
CA GLY A 284 -0.47 21.93 9.70
C GLY A 284 -1.32 23.18 9.74
N ASP A 285 -0.86 24.20 9.04
CA ASP A 285 -1.61 25.43 8.84
C ASP A 285 -2.51 25.26 7.61
N THR A 286 -3.80 25.56 7.78
CA THR A 286 -4.71 25.72 6.65
C THR A 286 -4.69 27.18 6.21
N SER A 287 -5.01 27.46 4.95
CA SER A 287 -5.19 28.85 4.48
C SER A 287 -6.33 29.60 5.19
N LEU A 288 -7.06 28.93 6.08
CA LEU A 288 -8.25 29.40 6.79
C LEU A 288 -7.92 29.87 8.22
N GLU A 289 -6.68 30.27 8.50
CA GLU A 289 -6.23 30.76 9.82
C GLU A 289 -6.44 29.78 10.99
N ARG A 290 -6.61 28.48 10.69
CA ARG A 290 -6.79 27.40 11.67
C ARG A 290 -5.79 26.28 11.45
N ALA A 291 -5.32 25.71 12.56
CA ALA A 291 -4.49 24.52 12.50
C ALA A 291 -5.36 23.30 12.17
N GLY A 292 -5.04 22.65 11.05
CA GLY A 292 -5.60 21.36 10.66
C GLY A 292 -4.85 20.22 11.34
N LEU A 293 -5.58 19.20 11.77
CA LEU A 293 -5.03 17.97 12.34
C LEU A 293 -5.52 16.77 11.56
N TYR A 294 -4.64 15.81 11.33
CA TYR A 294 -4.96 14.50 10.78
C TYR A 294 -4.37 13.42 11.68
N GLY A 295 -5.13 12.36 11.92
CA GLY A 295 -4.70 11.18 12.65
C GLY A 295 -5.16 9.92 11.92
N HIS A 296 -4.31 8.91 11.89
CA HIS A 296 -4.62 7.61 11.33
C HIS A 296 -4.05 6.51 12.22
N PHE A 297 -4.85 5.48 12.46
CA PHE A 297 -4.46 4.27 13.18
C PHE A 297 -4.92 3.06 12.38
N PHE A 298 -3.95 2.22 12.01
CA PHE A 298 -4.18 0.97 11.33
C PHE A 298 -3.79 -0.19 12.24
N TYR A 299 -4.58 -1.26 12.24
CA TYR A 299 -4.29 -2.49 12.96
C TYR A 299 -4.75 -3.73 12.19
N ASN A 300 -3.83 -4.66 11.95
CA ASN A 300 -4.08 -5.93 11.29
C ASN A 300 -3.22 -7.06 11.89
N PRO A 301 -3.75 -7.85 12.85
CA PRO A 301 -3.15 -9.07 13.37
C PRO A 301 -3.47 -10.33 12.53
N GLY A 302 -4.11 -10.19 11.36
CA GLY A 302 -4.40 -11.26 10.42
C GLY A 302 -5.89 -11.39 10.07
N LEU A 303 -6.73 -11.82 11.02
CA LEU A 303 -8.16 -12.08 10.73
C LEU A 303 -9.03 -10.82 10.75
N LEU A 304 -8.64 -9.80 11.50
CA LEU A 304 -9.43 -8.59 11.71
C LEU A 304 -8.58 -7.38 11.34
N THR A 305 -9.00 -6.61 10.35
CA THR A 305 -8.41 -5.30 10.08
C THR A 305 -9.26 -4.23 10.74
N ILE A 306 -8.62 -3.23 11.34
CA ILE A 306 -9.24 -2.00 11.82
C ILE A 306 -8.41 -0.84 11.27
N ASP A 307 -9.09 0.13 10.69
CA ASP A 307 -8.53 1.39 10.21
C ASP A 307 -9.40 2.52 10.77
N VAL A 308 -8.77 3.46 11.46
CA VAL A 308 -9.42 4.63 12.03
C VAL A 308 -8.68 5.87 11.56
N GLN A 309 -9.40 6.77 10.91
CA GLN A 309 -8.89 8.06 10.46
C GLN A 309 -9.70 9.17 11.08
N GLY A 310 -9.06 10.28 11.44
CA GLY A 310 -9.73 11.43 12.01
C GLY A 310 -9.10 12.72 11.53
N VAL A 311 -9.95 13.73 11.33
CA VAL A 311 -9.56 15.07 10.93
C VAL A 311 -10.19 16.11 11.83
N ASP A 312 -9.50 17.22 12.03
CA ASP A 312 -10.03 18.40 12.74
C ASP A 312 -9.58 19.67 12.00
N ASN A 313 -10.53 20.54 11.69
CA ASN A 313 -10.37 21.76 10.89
C ASN A 313 -9.59 21.55 9.58
N MET A 314 -9.93 20.50 8.83
CA MET A 314 -9.38 20.27 7.50
C MET A 314 -10.20 20.99 6.43
N VAL A 315 -9.60 21.32 5.28
CA VAL A 315 -10.32 21.92 4.16
C VAL A 315 -11.30 20.91 3.59
N TRP A 316 -12.57 21.29 3.46
CA TRP A 316 -13.58 20.45 2.81
C TRP A 316 -13.38 20.51 1.29
N GLY A 317 -12.64 19.51 0.77
CA GLY A 317 -12.11 19.49 -0.60
C GLY A 317 -13.04 18.91 -1.66
N ASP A 318 -14.18 18.38 -1.27
CA ASP A 318 -14.98 17.48 -2.11
C ASP A 318 -15.72 18.20 -3.23
N PHE A 319 -16.10 19.45 -2.96
CA PHE A 319 -16.88 20.27 -3.87
C PHE A 319 -16.19 21.60 -4.09
N GLY A 320 -16.18 22.04 -5.34
CA GLY A 320 -15.74 23.38 -5.71
C GLY A 320 -16.49 24.49 -4.98
N GLN A 321 -17.77 24.27 -4.65
CA GLN A 321 -18.57 25.18 -3.82
C GLN A 321 -18.05 25.25 -2.39
N ALA A 322 -17.73 24.09 -1.78
CA ALA A 322 -17.18 24.05 -0.44
C ALA A 322 -15.82 24.76 -0.40
N ILE A 323 -14.92 24.47 -1.36
CA ILE A 323 -13.61 25.13 -1.47
C ILE A 323 -13.78 26.65 -1.68
N GLN A 324 -14.70 27.07 -2.55
CA GLN A 324 -14.96 28.50 -2.81
C GLN A 324 -15.49 29.23 -1.58
N MET A 325 -16.22 28.53 -0.72
CA MET A 325 -16.81 29.07 0.49
C MET A 325 -15.97 28.79 1.73
N ASP A 326 -14.67 28.50 1.59
CA ASP A 326 -13.78 28.25 2.73
C ASP A 326 -14.35 27.17 3.67
N GLY A 327 -14.82 26.09 3.04
CA GLY A 327 -15.40 24.94 3.70
C GLY A 327 -14.38 24.20 4.55
N MET A 328 -14.83 23.74 5.71
CA MET A 328 -14.03 22.92 6.61
C MET A 328 -14.79 21.69 7.07
N GLU A 329 -14.04 20.65 7.35
CA GLU A 329 -14.52 19.38 7.87
C GLU A 329 -13.78 18.98 9.15
N SER A 330 -14.49 18.25 10.01
CA SER A 330 -13.93 17.62 11.21
C SER A 330 -14.69 16.36 11.50
N GLY A 331 -14.01 15.23 11.69
CA GLY A 331 -14.70 13.97 11.70
C GLY A 331 -13.82 12.77 11.92
N VAL A 332 -14.44 11.60 11.77
CA VAL A 332 -13.81 10.30 11.92
C VAL A 332 -14.39 9.31 10.91
N THR A 333 -13.50 8.51 10.34
CA THR A 333 -13.84 7.30 9.58
C THR A 333 -13.33 6.10 10.36
N ILE A 334 -14.17 5.08 10.50
CA ILE A 334 -13.83 3.80 11.09
C ILE A 334 -14.16 2.71 10.08
N SER A 335 -13.16 1.94 9.71
CA SER A 335 -13.25 0.81 8.80
C SER A 335 -12.81 -0.46 9.51
N SER A 336 -13.52 -1.55 9.31
CA SER A 336 -13.16 -2.85 9.84
C SER A 336 -13.48 -3.96 8.86
N SER A 337 -12.60 -4.95 8.75
CA SER A 337 -12.85 -6.14 7.93
C SER A 337 -12.48 -7.41 8.67
N LEU A 338 -13.29 -8.45 8.51
CA LEU A 338 -13.11 -9.75 9.13
C LEU A 338 -12.98 -10.82 8.05
N GLN A 339 -11.85 -11.52 8.03
CA GLN A 339 -11.61 -12.64 7.14
C GLN A 339 -12.34 -13.89 7.65
N LEU A 340 -13.39 -14.32 6.94
CA LEU A 340 -14.22 -15.47 7.32
C LEU A 340 -13.67 -16.80 6.79
N SER A 341 -13.02 -16.76 5.62
CA SER A 341 -12.36 -17.91 4.99
C SER A 341 -11.18 -17.43 4.14
N SER A 342 -10.48 -18.30 3.40
CA SER A 342 -9.44 -17.85 2.47
C SER A 342 -9.93 -17.03 1.27
N ARG A 343 -11.26 -16.92 1.08
CA ARG A 343 -11.88 -16.25 -0.09
C ARG A 343 -13.08 -15.37 0.26
N LEU A 344 -13.44 -15.29 1.53
CA LEU A 344 -14.62 -14.56 1.97
C LEU A 344 -14.23 -13.65 3.13
N SER A 345 -14.53 -12.38 2.99
CA SER A 345 -14.43 -11.37 4.03
C SER A 345 -15.81 -10.72 4.24
N MET A 346 -15.97 -10.09 5.40
CA MET A 346 -17.05 -9.14 5.65
C MET A 346 -16.41 -7.82 6.11
N GLY A 347 -17.03 -6.69 5.82
CA GLY A 347 -16.54 -5.40 6.26
C GLY A 347 -17.63 -4.44 6.69
N LEU A 348 -17.23 -3.46 7.49
CA LEU A 348 -18.06 -2.38 8.01
C LEU A 348 -17.26 -1.08 7.95
N ASN A 349 -17.88 -0.03 7.42
CA ASN A 349 -17.35 1.33 7.36
C ASN A 349 -18.36 2.28 8.02
N TYR A 350 -17.87 3.20 8.85
CA TYR A 350 -18.69 4.20 9.51
C TYR A 350 -18.02 5.57 9.46
N TRP A 351 -18.74 6.58 8.97
CA TRP A 351 -18.25 7.94 8.82
C TRP A 351 -19.09 8.89 9.66
N TYR A 352 -18.44 9.83 10.34
CA TYR A 352 -19.07 10.93 11.04
C TYR A 352 -18.27 12.21 10.80
N TYR A 353 -18.85 13.18 10.11
CA TYR A 353 -18.18 14.46 9.80
C TYR A 353 -19.10 15.63 10.10
N ASP A 354 -18.57 16.64 10.77
CA ASP A 354 -19.17 17.95 10.92
C ASP A 354 -18.57 18.88 9.85
N TYR A 355 -19.43 19.49 9.04
CA TYR A 355 -19.03 20.44 8.00
C TYR A 355 -19.45 21.86 8.35
N SER A 356 -18.63 22.80 7.89
CA SER A 356 -18.90 24.22 8.02
C SER A 356 -18.37 24.98 6.81
N LEU A 357 -18.90 26.17 6.57
CA LEU A 357 -18.54 27.08 5.50
C LEU A 357 -18.11 28.43 6.12
N ASN A 358 -17.57 29.29 5.28
CA ASN A 358 -17.07 30.63 5.61
C ASN A 358 -16.09 30.58 6.78
N ASP A 359 -15.04 29.75 6.67
CA ASP A 359 -14.04 29.54 7.73
C ASP A 359 -14.72 29.20 9.08
N GLY A 360 -15.63 28.22 9.04
CA GLY A 360 -16.30 27.70 10.21
C GLY A 360 -17.38 28.57 10.83
N SER A 361 -17.67 29.73 10.26
CA SER A 361 -18.68 30.65 10.81
C SER A 361 -20.12 30.24 10.42
N LEU A 362 -20.30 29.49 9.34
CA LEU A 362 -21.59 29.00 8.88
C LEU A 362 -21.66 27.47 9.01
N PRO A 363 -22.36 26.91 10.03
CA PRO A 363 -22.54 25.47 10.14
C PRO A 363 -23.26 24.93 8.91
N TYR A 364 -22.65 23.97 8.20
CA TYR A 364 -23.28 23.33 7.06
C TYR A 364 -24.22 22.23 7.52
N GLY A 365 -23.70 21.28 8.29
CA GLY A 365 -24.42 20.10 8.74
C GLY A 365 -23.46 19.00 9.19
N ASN A 366 -24.02 17.85 9.50
CA ASN A 366 -23.25 16.66 9.85
C ASN A 366 -23.62 15.47 8.97
N LEU A 367 -22.59 14.77 8.50
CA LEU A 367 -22.67 13.55 7.73
C LEU A 367 -22.59 12.34 8.65
N HIS A 368 -23.43 11.36 8.34
CA HIS A 368 -23.35 10.00 8.81
C HIS A 368 -23.36 9.07 7.61
N ASN A 369 -22.37 8.19 7.51
CA ASN A 369 -22.44 7.03 6.61
C ASN A 369 -22.26 5.76 7.43
N SER A 370 -23.12 4.76 7.23
CA SER A 370 -22.90 3.38 7.67
C SER A 370 -22.98 2.44 6.50
N PHE A 371 -21.90 1.71 6.26
CA PHE A 371 -21.81 0.81 5.14
C PHE A 371 -21.30 -0.57 5.56
N GLY A 372 -21.98 -1.63 5.12
CA GLY A 372 -21.59 -3.01 5.41
C GLY A 372 -21.62 -3.89 4.17
N TYR A 373 -20.66 -4.81 4.07
CA TYR A 373 -20.49 -5.65 2.88
C TYR A 373 -19.91 -7.04 3.13
N PHE A 374 -20.09 -7.86 2.11
CA PHE A 374 -19.38 -9.11 1.89
C PHE A 374 -18.58 -9.01 0.61
N ASP A 375 -17.38 -9.55 0.65
CA ASP A 375 -16.50 -9.64 -0.49
C ASP A 375 -16.02 -11.09 -0.66
N TYR A 376 -16.20 -11.61 -1.88
CA TYR A 376 -15.90 -12.98 -2.23
C TYR A 376 -14.96 -13.08 -3.43
N GLN A 377 -13.75 -13.59 -3.16
CA GLN A 377 -12.71 -13.80 -4.16
C GLN A 377 -13.01 -15.02 -5.06
N LEU A 378 -13.30 -14.74 -6.33
CA LEU A 378 -13.56 -15.71 -7.39
C LEU A 378 -12.26 -16.36 -7.86
N THR A 379 -11.24 -15.55 -8.15
CA THR A 379 -9.91 -15.98 -8.60
C THR A 379 -8.81 -15.17 -7.93
N SER A 380 -7.59 -15.71 -7.86
CA SER A 380 -6.44 -15.06 -7.20
C SER A 380 -5.37 -14.52 -8.16
N ASP A 381 -5.40 -14.92 -9.44
CA ASP A 381 -4.54 -14.32 -10.47
C ASP A 381 -5.09 -14.55 -11.90
N PRO A 382 -5.63 -13.53 -12.58
CA PRO A 382 -5.98 -12.22 -12.02
C PRO A 382 -6.88 -12.37 -10.78
N GLU A 383 -6.76 -11.43 -9.87
CA GLU A 383 -7.68 -11.31 -8.75
C GLU A 383 -9.01 -10.81 -9.30
N PHE A 384 -10.08 -11.53 -8.97
CA PHE A 384 -11.44 -11.14 -9.33
C PHE A 384 -12.34 -11.42 -8.15
N ASP A 385 -13.10 -10.42 -7.75
CA ASP A 385 -13.93 -10.49 -6.56
C ASP A 385 -15.34 -10.01 -6.88
N ILE A 386 -16.32 -10.60 -6.22
CA ILE A 386 -17.69 -10.10 -6.21
C ILE A 386 -18.00 -9.55 -4.82
N MET A 387 -18.45 -8.31 -4.80
CA MET A 387 -18.81 -7.62 -3.57
C MET A 387 -20.30 -7.30 -3.58
N ALA A 388 -20.94 -7.43 -2.42
CA ALA A 388 -22.31 -7.00 -2.22
C ALA A 388 -22.47 -6.39 -0.83
N GLY A 389 -23.24 -5.32 -0.74
CA GLY A 389 -23.36 -4.56 0.49
C GLY A 389 -24.57 -3.64 0.54
N TYR A 390 -24.68 -2.94 1.66
CA TYR A 390 -25.72 -1.98 1.96
C TYR A 390 -25.10 -0.72 2.58
N ASP A 391 -25.41 0.43 2.01
CA ASP A 391 -24.96 1.75 2.44
C ASP A 391 -26.16 2.60 2.91
N ASP A 392 -25.98 3.32 4.02
CA ASP A 392 -26.91 4.30 4.58
C ASP A 392 -26.18 5.63 4.84
N TRP A 393 -26.38 6.56 3.90
CA TRP A 393 -25.82 7.89 3.88
C TRP A 393 -26.86 8.93 4.29
N THR A 394 -26.50 9.82 5.21
CA THR A 394 -27.36 10.94 5.62
C THR A 394 -26.54 12.17 5.99
N ILE A 395 -26.87 13.31 5.37
CA ILE A 395 -26.40 14.64 5.76
C ILE A 395 -27.56 15.41 6.39
N MET A 396 -27.36 15.84 7.62
CA MET A 396 -28.28 16.72 8.33
C MET A 396 -27.80 18.17 8.22
N ALA A 397 -28.16 18.84 7.13
CA ALA A 397 -27.85 20.26 6.97
C ALA A 397 -28.54 21.11 8.05
N ALA A 398 -27.87 22.17 8.48
CA ALA A 398 -28.38 23.11 9.48
C ALA A 398 -29.66 23.83 9.03
N SER A 399 -29.83 24.02 7.72
CA SER A 399 -31.07 24.53 7.12
C SER A 399 -31.18 24.15 5.64
N PRO A 400 -32.40 24.18 5.05
CA PRO A 400 -32.57 24.01 3.61
C PRO A 400 -31.79 25.04 2.77
N ALA A 401 -31.61 26.27 3.28
CA ALA A 401 -30.83 27.30 2.59
C ALA A 401 -29.35 26.95 2.56
N THR A 402 -28.83 26.37 3.64
CA THR A 402 -27.44 25.92 3.73
C THR A 402 -27.19 24.68 2.86
N ALA A 403 -28.11 23.73 2.84
CA ALA A 403 -28.06 22.55 1.98
C ALA A 403 -27.98 22.90 0.49
N ALA A 404 -28.50 24.06 0.08
CA ALA A 404 -28.45 24.51 -1.31
C ALA A 404 -27.09 25.12 -1.72
N LEU A 405 -26.17 25.34 -0.78
CA LEU A 405 -24.87 25.97 -1.04
C LEU A 405 -23.85 25.00 -1.63
N VAL A 406 -23.92 23.73 -1.24
CA VAL A 406 -23.02 22.67 -1.70
C VAL A 406 -23.89 21.55 -2.29
N PRO A 407 -23.62 21.07 -3.52
CA PRO A 407 -24.52 20.17 -4.24
C PRO A 407 -24.39 18.72 -3.77
N GLU A 408 -24.69 18.48 -2.50
CA GLU A 408 -24.50 17.18 -1.88
C GLU A 408 -25.80 16.38 -1.67
N ILE A 409 -25.64 15.06 -1.69
CA ILE A 409 -26.69 14.10 -1.45
C ILE A 409 -27.06 14.12 0.04
N MET A 410 -28.26 14.64 0.31
CA MET A 410 -28.75 14.81 1.68
C MET A 410 -29.09 13.47 2.34
N ARG A 411 -29.53 12.47 1.57
CA ARG A 411 -29.86 11.15 2.08
C ARG A 411 -29.86 10.13 0.96
N GLN A 412 -29.27 8.97 1.20
CA GLN A 412 -29.30 7.85 0.28
C GLN A 412 -29.23 6.53 1.03
N GLN A 413 -29.96 5.52 0.55
CA GLN A 413 -29.82 4.15 1.05
C GLN A 413 -29.85 3.23 -0.15
N TYR A 414 -28.87 2.34 -0.30
CA TYR A 414 -28.85 1.45 -1.45
C TYR A 414 -28.26 0.08 -1.14
N VAL A 415 -28.71 -0.90 -1.92
CA VAL A 415 -27.99 -2.16 -2.09
C VAL A 415 -27.09 -2.02 -3.30
N LEU A 416 -25.91 -2.60 -3.20
CA LEU A 416 -24.97 -2.67 -4.32
C LEU A 416 -24.53 -4.09 -4.62
N VAL A 417 -24.09 -4.26 -5.86
CA VAL A 417 -23.28 -5.39 -6.29
C VAL A 417 -22.20 -4.85 -7.20
N ALA A 418 -20.95 -5.23 -6.93
CA ALA A 418 -19.79 -4.84 -7.72
C ALA A 418 -18.95 -6.07 -8.10
N LEU A 419 -18.34 -5.98 -9.28
CA LEU A 419 -17.30 -6.90 -9.72
C LEU A 419 -15.98 -6.13 -9.79
N ASN A 420 -15.01 -6.60 -9.02
CA ASN A 420 -13.68 -6.02 -8.92
C ASN A 420 -12.69 -6.94 -9.62
N GLY A 421 -11.70 -6.36 -10.31
CA GLY A 421 -10.66 -7.11 -10.98
C GLY A 421 -9.31 -6.43 -10.88
N MET A 422 -8.26 -7.19 -10.58
CA MET A 422 -6.89 -6.73 -10.54
C MET A 422 -5.95 -7.73 -11.21
N LYS A 423 -5.00 -7.22 -12.00
CA LYS A 423 -3.91 -8.01 -12.58
C LYS A 423 -2.58 -7.32 -12.36
N GLN A 424 -1.70 -7.98 -11.62
CA GLN A 424 -0.30 -7.64 -11.54
C GLN A 424 0.53 -8.46 -12.53
N TYR A 425 1.40 -7.78 -13.27
CA TYR A 425 2.35 -8.39 -14.19
C TYR A 425 3.75 -8.47 -13.57
N ASP A 426 4.57 -9.39 -14.08
CA ASP A 426 5.96 -9.63 -13.62
C ASP A 426 6.87 -8.39 -13.70
N ASN A 427 6.53 -7.43 -14.57
CA ASN A 427 7.25 -6.16 -14.71
C ASN A 427 6.78 -5.08 -13.71
N GLY A 428 5.85 -5.42 -12.82
CA GLY A 428 5.28 -4.53 -11.82
C GLY A 428 4.13 -3.64 -12.33
N LEU A 429 3.74 -3.74 -13.61
CA LEU A 429 2.49 -3.14 -14.09
C LEU A 429 1.33 -3.74 -13.30
N VAL A 430 0.48 -2.88 -12.73
CA VAL A 430 -0.79 -3.26 -12.13
C VAL A 430 -1.90 -2.62 -12.95
N LEU A 431 -2.88 -3.42 -13.33
CA LEU A 431 -4.14 -2.96 -13.89
C LEU A 431 -5.24 -3.34 -12.91
N SER A 432 -6.13 -2.40 -12.62
CA SER A 432 -7.33 -2.67 -11.81
C SER A 432 -8.56 -2.11 -12.52
N GLY A 433 -9.72 -2.62 -12.15
CA GLY A 433 -10.99 -2.05 -12.55
C GLY A 433 -12.14 -2.60 -11.74
N GLN A 434 -13.20 -1.82 -11.70
CA GLN A 434 -14.44 -2.14 -10.99
C GLN A 434 -15.60 -1.78 -11.89
N ILE A 435 -16.68 -2.54 -11.78
CA ILE A 435 -17.98 -2.19 -12.32
C ILE A 435 -19.05 -2.57 -11.31
N GLY A 436 -19.90 -1.63 -10.97
CA GLY A 436 -20.92 -1.79 -9.94
C GLY A 436 -22.26 -1.21 -10.36
N GLY A 437 -23.32 -1.70 -9.73
CA GLY A 437 -24.66 -1.16 -9.86
C GLY A 437 -25.33 -1.04 -8.50
N TYR A 438 -26.24 -0.08 -8.38
CA TYR A 438 -26.97 0.20 -7.15
C TYR A 438 -28.47 0.28 -7.40
N ASP A 439 -29.21 0.04 -6.34
CA ASP A 439 -30.65 0.32 -6.28
C ASP A 439 -30.92 1.17 -5.03
N ASP A 440 -31.25 2.45 -5.25
CA ASP A 440 -31.67 3.37 -4.20
C ASP A 440 -33.07 2.98 -3.69
N PHE A 441 -33.19 2.70 -2.39
CA PHE A 441 -34.46 2.33 -1.76
C PHE A 441 -35.54 3.42 -1.80
N TYR A 442 -35.16 4.69 -1.91
CA TYR A 442 -36.12 5.79 -1.94
C TYR A 442 -36.72 5.99 -3.32
N ASN A 443 -35.89 5.91 -4.36
CA ASN A 443 -36.28 6.31 -5.71
C ASN A 443 -36.34 5.15 -6.71
N HIS A 444 -35.78 3.99 -6.35
CA HIS A 444 -35.65 2.82 -7.22
C HIS A 444 -35.04 3.14 -8.59
N LEU A 445 -34.11 4.09 -8.60
CA LEU A 445 -33.37 4.48 -9.78
C LEU A 445 -32.07 3.68 -9.79
N ALA A 446 -31.93 2.82 -10.79
CA ALA A 446 -30.70 2.08 -11.00
C ALA A 446 -29.58 3.07 -11.37
N SER A 447 -28.53 3.04 -10.58
CA SER A 447 -27.27 3.75 -10.82
C SER A 447 -26.15 2.75 -11.08
N GLY A 448 -25.02 3.26 -11.57
CA GLY A 448 -23.87 2.42 -11.80
C GLY A 448 -22.57 3.19 -11.72
N GLU A 449 -21.50 2.44 -11.53
CA GLU A 449 -20.14 2.96 -11.48
C GLU A 449 -19.23 2.10 -12.33
N GLY A 450 -18.12 2.69 -12.75
CA GLY A 450 -17.00 1.97 -13.28
C GLY A 450 -15.70 2.69 -12.99
N SER A 451 -14.67 1.94 -12.64
CA SER A 451 -13.32 2.49 -12.47
C SER A 451 -12.30 1.69 -13.25
N LEU A 452 -11.21 2.37 -13.63
CA LEU A 452 -10.03 1.76 -14.23
C LEU A 452 -8.78 2.38 -13.59
N GLY A 453 -7.92 1.53 -13.07
CA GLY A 453 -6.65 1.89 -12.47
C GLY A 453 -5.47 1.34 -13.25
N ILE A 454 -4.39 2.11 -13.28
CA ILE A 454 -3.09 1.69 -13.78
C ILE A 454 -2.00 2.14 -12.81
N ARG A 455 -1.02 1.27 -12.59
CA ARG A 455 0.24 1.63 -11.93
C ARG A 455 1.40 1.02 -12.69
N TYR A 456 2.40 1.83 -12.97
CA TYR A 456 3.58 1.39 -13.71
C TYR A 456 4.88 1.88 -13.04
N PRO A 457 5.72 0.96 -12.54
CA PRO A 457 7.05 1.30 -12.05
C PRO A 457 7.98 1.51 -13.25
N VAL A 458 8.19 2.78 -13.63
CA VAL A 458 9.11 3.16 -14.72
C VAL A 458 10.53 2.72 -14.40
N THR A 459 10.94 2.90 -13.13
CA THR A 459 12.24 2.43 -12.62
C THR A 459 12.09 1.95 -11.17
N LEU A 460 13.20 1.52 -10.53
CA LEU A 460 13.21 1.29 -9.09
C LEU A 460 12.94 2.53 -8.25
N HIS A 461 13.15 3.70 -8.83
CA HIS A 461 13.08 4.95 -8.12
C HIS A 461 11.77 5.68 -8.42
N TRP A 462 11.14 5.39 -9.57
CA TRP A 462 10.08 6.21 -10.12
C TRP A 462 8.89 5.31 -10.50
N SER A 463 7.69 5.66 -10.04
CA SER A 463 6.46 4.99 -10.47
C SER A 463 5.38 6.00 -10.80
N LEU A 464 4.59 5.66 -11.82
CA LEU A 464 3.41 6.40 -12.22
C LEU A 464 2.18 5.61 -11.79
N TYR A 465 1.13 6.32 -11.42
CA TYR A 465 -0.18 5.71 -11.23
C TYR A 465 -1.27 6.66 -11.71
N GLY A 466 -2.41 6.09 -12.04
CA GLY A 466 -3.61 6.83 -12.35
C GLY A 466 -4.83 5.96 -12.16
N ASN A 467 -5.93 6.59 -11.79
CA ASN A 467 -7.24 5.98 -11.71
C ASN A 467 -8.26 6.92 -12.35
N ALA A 468 -9.18 6.38 -13.13
CA ALA A 468 -10.32 7.12 -13.63
C ALA A 468 -11.59 6.40 -13.16
N ILE A 469 -12.54 7.17 -12.65
CA ILE A 469 -13.79 6.70 -12.10
C ILE A 469 -14.91 7.45 -12.77
N TYR A 470 -15.89 6.71 -13.22
CA TYR A 470 -17.17 7.24 -13.62
C TYR A 470 -18.19 6.76 -12.61
N PHE A 471 -18.91 7.70 -12.03
CA PHE A 471 -19.88 7.42 -10.99
C PHE A 471 -21.19 8.12 -11.33
N GLN A 472 -22.23 7.33 -11.55
CA GLN A 472 -23.55 7.83 -11.91
C GLN A 472 -24.54 7.52 -10.80
N GLU A 473 -24.32 8.09 -9.62
CA GLU A 473 -25.26 7.92 -8.52
C GLU A 473 -26.55 8.73 -8.72
N SER A 474 -26.46 9.92 -9.34
CA SER A 474 -27.53 10.89 -9.24
C SER A 474 -28.15 11.25 -10.59
N THR A 475 -29.33 10.68 -10.85
CA THR A 475 -30.38 11.39 -11.60
C THR A 475 -31.19 12.31 -10.69
N LEU A 476 -30.81 12.46 -9.42
CA LEU A 476 -31.62 13.14 -8.40
C LEU A 476 -31.12 14.53 -7.98
N TYR A 477 -29.82 14.87 -8.00
CA TYR A 477 -29.38 16.22 -7.56
C TYR A 477 -28.18 16.85 -8.32
N SER A 478 -27.12 16.10 -8.63
CA SER A 478 -25.85 16.67 -9.15
C SER A 478 -25.33 16.01 -10.44
N GLY A 479 -26.14 15.16 -11.09
CA GLY A 479 -25.78 14.47 -12.32
C GLY A 479 -24.71 13.38 -12.10
N PRO A 480 -24.16 12.81 -13.20
CA PRO A 480 -22.98 11.97 -13.10
C PRO A 480 -21.77 12.78 -12.65
N SER A 481 -20.88 12.13 -11.89
CA SER A 481 -19.55 12.64 -11.58
C SER A 481 -18.48 11.81 -12.28
N GLU A 482 -17.39 12.49 -12.63
CA GLU A 482 -16.19 11.91 -13.19
C GLU A 482 -15.01 12.28 -12.30
N GLU A 483 -14.30 11.26 -11.81
CA GLU A 483 -13.11 11.45 -10.98
C GLU A 483 -11.89 10.96 -11.76
N LEU A 484 -10.84 11.78 -11.75
CA LEU A 484 -9.55 11.45 -12.34
C LEU A 484 -8.46 11.69 -11.32
N MET A 485 -7.74 10.64 -11.01
CA MET A 485 -6.59 10.67 -10.12
C MET A 485 -5.32 10.31 -10.89
N LEU A 486 -4.26 11.08 -10.66
CA LEU A 486 -2.96 10.87 -11.27
C LEU A 486 -1.87 11.12 -10.23
N GLY A 487 -0.77 10.38 -10.29
CA GLY A 487 0.37 10.70 -9.45
C GLY A 487 1.68 10.05 -9.84
N ILE A 488 2.73 10.55 -9.22
CA ILE A 488 4.12 10.19 -9.47
C ILE A 488 4.82 10.03 -8.13
N ASN A 489 5.52 8.92 -7.95
CA ASN A 489 6.40 8.70 -6.81
C ASN A 489 7.86 8.76 -7.24
N PHE A 490 8.67 9.48 -6.46
CA PHE A 490 10.13 9.51 -6.57
C PHE A 490 10.76 8.95 -5.29
N LEU A 491 11.78 8.12 -5.44
CA LEU A 491 12.59 7.55 -4.36
C LEU A 491 14.05 7.94 -4.59
N PHE A 492 14.70 8.52 -3.59
CA PHE A 492 16.08 9.00 -3.70
C PHE A 492 16.97 8.58 -2.53
#